data_AF-A0A535QDY4-F1
#
_entry.id   AF-A0A535QDY4-F1
#
_cell.length_a   1.000
_cell.length_b   1.000
_cell.length_c   1.000
_cell.angle_alpha   90.00
_cell.angle_beta   90.00
_cell.angle_gamma   90.00
#
_symmetry.space_group_name_H-M   'P 1'
#
loop_
_entity.id
_entity.type
_entity.pdbx_description
1 polymer ?
#
loop_
_entity_poly.entity_id
_entity_poly.type
_entity_poly.pdbx_seq_one_letter_code
_entity_poly.pdbx_strand_id
1 'polypeptide(L)' 'MATCPDCQQEMRLAPSCSSLFAVVGERRLDRVRHDVSEIARCESCYVMPGGLHHFGCDLERCPNCGGQLIACTGD' A
#
# COMPACT_ATOMS: atom_id res chain seq x y z
N MET A 1 -8.76 15.92 5.84
CA MET A 1 -9.08 14.69 5.09
C MET A 1 -7.95 14.46 4.11
N ALA A 2 -7.49 13.21 3.95
CA ALA A 2 -6.38 12.86 3.06
C ALA A 2 -6.89 11.95 1.94
N THR A 3 -6.73 12.41 0.70
CA THR A 3 -7.08 11.64 -0.50
C THR A 3 -5.84 10.94 -1.01
N CYS A 4 -5.95 9.65 -1.33
CA CYS A 4 -4.86 8.90 -1.93
C CYS A 4 -4.59 9.42 -3.35
N PRO A 5 -3.35 9.82 -3.69
CA PRO A 5 -3.03 10.32 -5.04
C PRO A 5 -3.17 9.24 -6.11
N ASP A 6 -3.04 7.96 -5.74
CA ASP A 6 -3.09 6.83 -6.69
C ASP A 6 -4.53 6.42 -7.04
N CYS A 7 -5.40 6.29 -6.04
CA CYS A 7 -6.77 5.78 -6.25
C CYS A 7 -7.87 6.84 -6.14
N GLN A 8 -7.52 8.08 -5.78
CA GLN A 8 -8.44 9.22 -5.65
C GLN A 8 -9.58 9.02 -4.62
N GLN A 9 -9.47 8.02 -3.75
CA GLN A 9 -10.39 7.78 -2.65
C GLN A 9 -9.86 8.37 -1.34
N GLU A 10 -10.78 8.67 -0.42
CA GLU A 10 -10.44 9.13 0.94
C GLU A 10 -9.91 7.94 1.75
N MET A 11 -8.70 8.10 2.31
CA MET A 11 -7.92 6.98 2.87
C MET A 11 -8.58 6.33 4.10
N ARG A 12 -9.32 7.09 4.91
CA ARG A 12 -9.98 6.55 6.12
C ARG A 12 -11.28 5.81 5.81
N LEU A 13 -11.98 6.20 4.77
CA LEU A 13 -13.25 5.60 4.37
C LEU A 13 -13.05 4.42 3.42
N ALA A 14 -12.05 4.47 2.54
CA ALA A 14 -11.80 3.41 1.59
C ALA A 14 -11.37 2.11 2.30
N PRO A 15 -11.93 0.94 1.93
CA PRO A 15 -11.50 -0.34 2.49
C PRO A 15 -10.15 -0.81 1.94
N SER A 16 -9.79 -0.35 0.74
CA SER A 16 -8.58 -0.72 -0.01
C SER A 16 -8.24 0.36 -1.02
N CYS A 17 -6.94 0.52 -1.31
CA CYS A 17 -6.51 1.17 -2.54
C CYS A 17 -6.85 0.30 -3.75
N SER A 18 -7.17 0.93 -4.88
CA SER A 18 -7.47 0.24 -6.15
C SER A 18 -6.28 0.20 -7.11
N SER A 19 -5.15 0.83 -6.75
CA SER A 19 -3.93 0.73 -7.54
C SER A 19 -3.22 -0.58 -7.24
N LEU A 20 -3.22 -1.49 -8.22
CA LEU A 20 -2.78 -2.87 -8.06
C LEU A 20 -1.25 -3.04 -8.15
N PHE A 21 -0.57 -2.09 -8.78
CA PHE A 21 0.82 -2.25 -9.16
C PHE A 21 1.69 -1.14 -8.57
N ALA A 22 2.88 -1.50 -8.13
CA ALA A 22 3.94 -0.56 -7.80
C ALA A 22 4.97 -0.52 -8.92
N VAL A 23 5.53 0.66 -9.16
CA VAL A 23 6.70 0.82 -10.03
C VAL A 23 7.90 1.02 -9.12
N VAL A 24 8.89 0.13 -9.23
CA VAL A 24 10.14 0.16 -8.46
C VAL A 24 11.28 0.05 -9.47
N GLY A 25 12.06 1.13 -9.61
CA GLY A 25 12.99 1.28 -10.74
C GLY A 25 12.24 1.19 -12.08
N GLU A 26 12.67 0.27 -12.94
CA GLU A 26 12.04 0.03 -14.25
C GLU A 26 10.99 -1.10 -14.22
N ARG A 27 10.72 -1.68 -13.05
CA ARG A 27 9.89 -2.87 -12.90
C ARG A 27 8.50 -2.51 -12.38
N ARG A 28 7.48 -3.10 -12.98
CA ARG A 28 6.09 -3.09 -12.49
C ARG A 28 5.81 -4.39 -11.76
N LEU A 29 5.42 -4.29 -10.49
CA LEU A 29 5.23 -5.43 -9.59
C LEU A 29 3.84 -5.40 -8.95
N ASP A 30 3.23 -6.56 -8.75
CA ASP A 30 2.02 -6.69 -7.95
C ASP A 30 2.28 -6.29 -6.50
N ARG A 31 1.42 -5.43 -5.95
CA ARG A 31 1.56 -4.94 -4.59
C ARG A 31 1.18 -6.00 -3.57
N VAL A 32 1.85 -5.96 -2.42
CA VAL A 32 1.55 -6.85 -1.30
C VAL A 32 0.36 -6.30 -0.53
N ARG A 33 -0.60 -7.17 -0.23
CA ARG A 33 -1.77 -6.82 0.58
C ARG A 33 -1.39 -6.67 2.05
N HIS A 34 -2.12 -5.82 2.76
CA HIS A 34 -2.13 -5.78 4.20
C HIS A 34 -2.48 -7.18 4.73
N ASP A 35 -1.81 -7.59 5.80
CA ASP A 35 -1.92 -8.95 6.30
C ASP A 35 -3.36 -9.27 6.72
N VAL A 36 -3.85 -10.45 6.35
CA VAL A 36 -5.23 -10.86 6.61
C VAL A 36 -5.44 -11.34 8.05
N SER A 37 -4.35 -11.65 8.77
CA SER A 37 -4.41 -12.02 10.19
C SER A 37 -4.54 -10.82 11.11
N GLU A 38 -4.31 -9.61 10.60
CA GLU A 38 -4.53 -8.38 11.34
C GLU A 38 -6.02 -8.20 11.63
N ILE A 39 -6.33 -7.73 12.84
CA ILE A 39 -7.71 -7.51 13.29
C ILE A 39 -8.13 -6.06 13.02
N ALA A 40 -7.17 -5.15 13.04
CA ALA A 40 -7.39 -3.72 12.89
C ALA A 40 -7.06 -3.25 11.46
N ARG A 41 -7.57 -2.07 11.12
CA ARG A 41 -7.08 -1.33 9.96
C ARG A 41 -5.64 -0.88 10.20
N CYS A 42 -4.87 -0.74 9.12
CA CYS A 42 -3.52 -0.17 9.18
C CYS A 42 -3.53 1.20 9.88
N GLU A 43 -2.66 1.40 10.86
CA GLU A 43 -2.57 2.64 11.64
C GLU A 43 -2.16 3.88 10.82
N SER A 44 -1.40 3.67 9.75
CA SER A 44 -0.87 4.74 8.89
C SER A 44 -1.87 5.15 7.80
N CYS A 45 -2.43 4.17 7.06
CA CYS A 45 -3.27 4.46 5.90
C CYS A 45 -4.72 3.97 5.99
N TYR A 46 -5.12 3.38 7.12
CA TYR A 46 -6.50 2.94 7.42
C TYR A 46 -7.07 1.86 6.48
N VAL A 47 -6.25 1.22 5.65
CA VAL A 47 -6.68 0.07 4.84
C VAL A 47 -7.15 -1.09 5.73
N MET A 48 -8.18 -1.83 5.30
CA MET A 48 -8.62 -3.04 6.01
C MET A 48 -7.66 -4.22 5.78
N PRO A 49 -7.63 -5.21 6.71
CA PRO A 49 -6.95 -6.49 6.50
C PRO A 49 -7.28 -7.10 5.12
N GLY A 50 -6.24 -7.55 4.39
CA GLY A 50 -6.35 -8.06 3.02
C GLY A 50 -6.49 -7.02 1.90
N GLY A 51 -6.63 -5.73 2.24
CA GLY A 51 -6.63 -4.63 1.27
C GLY A 51 -5.24 -4.25 0.79
N LEU A 52 -5.15 -3.50 -0.30
CA LEU A 52 -3.92 -2.84 -0.74
C LEU A 52 -3.76 -1.51 -0.02
N HIS A 53 -2.57 -1.25 0.52
CA HIS A 53 -2.28 0.00 1.21
C HIS A 53 -2.50 1.21 0.29
N HIS A 54 -2.76 2.40 0.85
CA HIS A 54 -2.72 3.64 0.06
C HIS A 54 -1.27 4.09 -0.16
N PHE A 55 -1.02 4.78 -1.28
CA PHE A 55 0.32 5.22 -1.64
C PHE A 55 0.93 6.07 -0.52
N GLY A 56 2.22 5.84 -0.24
CA GLY A 56 2.97 6.54 0.81
C GLY A 56 2.85 5.91 2.20
N CYS A 57 2.19 4.76 2.35
CA CYS A 57 2.16 4.05 3.62
C CYS A 57 3.52 3.44 3.96
N ASP A 58 4.08 3.82 5.10
CA ASP A 58 5.37 3.35 5.63
C ASP A 58 5.36 1.89 6.10
N LEU A 59 4.16 1.31 6.26
CA LEU A 59 3.96 -0.11 6.60
C LEU A 59 3.75 -1.01 5.38
N GLU A 60 3.63 -0.43 4.18
CA GLU A 60 3.48 -1.23 2.97
C GLU A 60 4.79 -1.94 2.62
N ARG A 61 4.73 -3.27 2.48
CA ARG A 61 5.88 -4.09 2.10
C ARG A 61 6.15 -4.02 0.60
N CYS A 62 7.42 -3.85 0.26
CA CYS A 62 7.90 -3.88 -1.11
C CYS A 62 7.86 -5.32 -1.66
N PRO A 63 7.21 -5.58 -2.81
CA PRO A 63 7.23 -6.89 -3.44
C PRO A 63 8.60 -7.26 -4.02
N ASN A 64 9.52 -6.29 -4.21
CA ASN A 64 10.87 -6.57 -4.70
C ASN A 64 11.79 -7.11 -3.61
N CYS A 65 11.89 -6.41 -2.47
CA CYS A 65 12.89 -6.68 -1.43
C CYS A 65 12.32 -7.05 -0.06
N GLY A 66 10.99 -6.98 0.13
CA GLY A 66 10.33 -7.24 1.42
C GLY A 66 10.43 -6.12 2.46
N GLY A 67 11.24 -5.08 2.20
CA GLY A 67 11.33 -3.87 3.03
C GLY A 67 10.14 -2.92 2.84
N GLN A 68 10.31 -1.64 3.14
CA GLN A 68 9.25 -0.64 2.91
C GLN A 68 9.16 -0.24 1.44
N LEU A 69 7.97 -0.27 0.84
CA LEU A 69 7.78 0.08 -0.57
C LEU A 69 8.23 1.51 -0.87
N ILE A 70 7.86 2.46 0.00
CA ILE A 70 8.18 3.89 -0.19
C ILE A 70 9.68 4.19 -0.21
N ALA A 71 10.51 3.31 0.38
CA ALA A 71 11.95 3.49 0.49
C ALA A 71 12.75 2.64 -0.53
N CYS A 72 12.09 1.82 -1.36
CA CYS A 72 12.78 0.91 -2.25
C CYS A 72 13.28 1.60 -3.53
N THR A 73 14.56 1.43 -3.85
CA THR A 73 15.20 2.01 -5.05
C THR A 73 15.30 1.05 -6.24
N GLY A 74 15.00 -0.25 -6.04
CA GLY A 74 14.94 -1.24 -7.13
C GLY A 74 16.28 -1.83 -7.58
N ASP A 75 17.31 -1.76 -6.73
CA ASP A 75 18.58 -2.48 -6.91
C ASP A 75 18.40 -4.00 -6.73
#